data_AF-A0A2U1P0K2-F1
#
_entry.id   AF-A0A2U1P0K2-F1
#
_cell.length_a   1.000
_cell.length_b   1.000
_cell.length_c   1.000
_cell.angle_alpha   90.00
_cell.angle_beta   90.00
_cell.angle_gamma   90.00
#
_symmetry.space_group_name_H-M   'P 1'
#
loop_
_entity.id
_entity.type
_entity.pdbx_description
1 polymer ?
#
loop_
_entity_poly.entity_id
_entity_poly.type
_entity_poly.pdbx_seq_one_letter_code
_entity_poly.pdbx_strand_id
1 'polypeptide(L)'
;MEFPNLYEDMSPVVEEIHGSLGRLNKETIIIDAIDYIKELKISVEDLTREIYAMEEEMANEQSFEIIQIRPEEKMKKWGIESEVMVTHIDENKLWVKIVFEKKLGGFTKLLEALSMFGIELVDISVTTTKGAVLVTSCIVGTNGRVLVAEQVQGVIADIIRAI
;
A
#
# COMPACT_ATOMS: atom_id res chain seq x y z
N MET A 1 -38.90 -12.24 41.17
CA MET A 1 -37.74 -11.96 40.31
C MET A 1 -38.18 -10.83 39.39
N GLU A 2 -37.90 -9.59 39.78
CA GLU A 2 -38.24 -8.42 38.96
C GLU A 2 -37.13 -8.25 37.92
N PHE A 3 -37.49 -8.22 36.65
CA PHE A 3 -36.55 -7.91 35.57
C PHE A 3 -36.25 -6.41 35.61
N PRO A 4 -34.98 -5.98 35.56
CA PRO A 4 -34.63 -4.57 35.52
C PRO A 4 -35.30 -3.90 34.31
N ASN A 5 -35.91 -2.73 34.54
CA ASN A 5 -36.62 -1.98 33.51
C ASN A 5 -35.58 -1.34 32.56
N LEU A 6 -35.33 -1.99 31.42
CA LEU A 6 -34.37 -1.57 30.40
C LEU A 6 -34.62 -0.13 29.86
N TYR A 7 -35.80 0.44 30.13
CA TYR A 7 -36.19 1.79 29.72
C TYR A 7 -35.59 2.90 30.59
N GLU A 8 -35.31 2.68 31.88
CA GLU A 8 -34.71 3.72 32.73
C GLU A 8 -33.22 3.92 32.43
N ASP A 9 -32.53 2.86 32.00
CA ASP A 9 -31.07 2.87 31.77
C ASP A 9 -30.67 3.54 30.44
N MET A 10 -31.62 3.69 29.50
CA MET A 10 -31.40 4.39 28.23
C MET A 10 -31.74 5.89 28.29
N SER A 11 -32.32 6.38 29.39
CA SER A 11 -32.71 7.79 29.56
C SER A 11 -31.58 8.80 29.31
N PRO A 12 -30.35 8.64 29.86
CA PRO A 12 -29.29 9.62 29.66
C PRO A 12 -28.78 9.64 28.21
N VAL A 13 -28.70 8.48 27.55
CA VAL A 13 -28.25 8.37 26.16
C VAL A 13 -29.26 9.02 25.20
N VAL A 14 -30.57 8.85 25.48
CA VAL A 14 -31.64 9.45 24.67
C VAL A 14 -31.68 10.97 24.85
N GLU A 15 -31.47 11.49 26.07
CA GLU A 15 -31.37 12.94 26.30
C GLU A 15 -30.13 13.56 25.64
N GLU A 16 -28.99 12.86 25.66
CA GLU A 16 -27.74 13.31 25.02
C GLU A 16 -27.88 13.35 23.48
N ILE A 17 -28.52 12.35 22.89
CA ILE A 17 -28.83 12.31 21.45
C ILE A 17 -29.83 13.42 21.08
N HIS A 18 -30.88 13.62 21.88
CA HIS A 18 -31.87 14.68 21.65
C HIS A 18 -31.25 16.09 21.78
N GLY A 19 -30.39 16.30 22.77
CA GLY A 19 -29.62 17.54 22.95
C GLY A 19 -28.63 17.79 21.80
N SER A 20 -28.01 16.75 21.26
CA SER A 20 -27.11 16.84 20.10
C SER A 20 -27.87 17.10 18.80
N LEU A 21 -29.01 16.44 18.59
CA LEU A 21 -29.85 16.64 17.41
C LEU A 21 -30.47 18.05 17.39
N GLY A 22 -30.81 18.61 18.55
CA GLY A 22 -31.28 20.00 18.67
C GLY A 22 -30.22 21.06 18.34
N ARG A 23 -28.92 20.70 18.37
CA ARG A 23 -27.79 21.58 18.03
C ARG A 23 -27.39 21.50 16.55
N LEU A 24 -27.92 20.53 15.80
CA LEU A 24 -27.69 20.37 14.37
C LEU A 24 -28.62 21.30 13.58
N ASN A 25 -28.19 22.53 13.38
CA ASN A 25 -28.83 23.44 12.44
C ASN A 25 -27.93 23.62 11.21
N LYS A 26 -28.48 24.19 10.13
CA LYS A 26 -27.74 24.33 8.88
C LYS A 26 -26.47 25.17 9.06
N GLU A 27 -26.50 26.15 9.97
CA GLU A 27 -25.34 26.99 10.27
C GLU A 27 -24.22 26.19 10.95
N THR A 28 -24.52 25.37 11.95
CA THR A 28 -23.52 24.55 12.66
C THR A 28 -22.92 23.50 11.73
N ILE A 29 -23.74 22.82 10.90
CA ILE A 29 -23.24 21.85 9.92
C ILE A 29 -22.30 22.51 8.88
N ILE A 30 -22.63 23.72 8.42
CA ILE A 30 -21.80 24.45 7.47
C ILE A 30 -20.48 24.90 8.11
N ILE A 31 -20.52 25.39 9.36
CA ILE A 31 -19.32 25.80 10.10
C ILE A 31 -18.39 24.61 10.31
N ASP A 32 -18.92 23.48 10.79
CA ASP A 32 -18.14 22.26 11.01
C ASP A 32 -17.52 21.74 9.70
N ALA A 33 -18.27 21.77 8.59
CA ALA A 33 -17.76 21.39 7.27
C ALA A 33 -16.65 22.33 6.78
N ILE A 34 -16.78 23.64 7.01
CA ILE A 34 -15.74 24.62 6.67
C ILE A 34 -14.47 24.34 7.45
N ASP A 35 -14.59 24.10 8.76
CA ASP A 35 -13.43 23.84 9.61
C ASP A 35 -12.75 22.52 9.25
N TYR A 36 -13.53 21.47 8.97
CA TYR A 36 -12.99 20.21 8.45
C TYR A 36 -12.22 20.40 7.13
N ILE A 37 -12.75 21.19 6.19
CA ILE A 37 -12.06 21.47 4.92
C ILE A 37 -10.72 22.19 5.16
N LYS A 38 -10.67 23.12 6.12
CA LYS A 38 -9.41 23.81 6.47
C LYS A 38 -8.39 22.84 7.06
N GLU A 39 -8.80 22.01 8.01
CA GLU A 39 -7.93 21.00 8.63
C GLU A 39 -7.39 20.01 7.59
N LEU A 40 -8.26 19.56 6.68
CA LEU A 40 -7.87 18.67 5.60
C LEU A 40 -6.85 19.32 4.67
N LYS A 41 -7.04 20.60 4.34
CA LYS A 41 -6.10 21.36 3.51
C LYS A 41 -4.71 21.46 4.16
N ILE A 42 -4.66 21.73 5.47
CA ILE A 42 -3.40 21.76 6.23
C ILE A 42 -2.71 20.40 6.16
N SER A 43 -3.46 19.32 6.37
CA SER A 43 -2.92 17.96 6.33
C SER A 43 -2.34 17.60 4.95
N VAL A 44 -2.99 18.00 3.86
CA VAL A 44 -2.49 17.80 2.50
C VAL A 44 -1.18 18.57 2.28
N GLU A 45 -1.11 19.82 2.71
CA GLU A 45 0.11 20.64 2.57
C GLU A 45 1.28 20.07 3.38
N ASP A 46 1.03 19.60 4.60
CA ASP A 46 2.05 19.01 5.46
C ASP A 46 2.59 17.69 4.91
N LEU A 47 1.71 16.78 4.47
CA LEU A 47 2.11 15.53 3.83
C LEU A 47 2.87 15.77 2.53
N THR A 48 2.45 16.76 1.74
CA THR A 48 3.15 17.16 0.51
C THR A 48 4.58 17.63 0.83
N ARG A 49 4.74 18.43 1.90
CA ARG A 49 6.06 18.87 2.36
C ARG A 49 6.92 17.71 2.84
N GLU A 50 6.34 16.76 3.56
CA GLU A 50 7.05 15.55 4.02
C GLU A 50 7.57 14.72 2.85
N ILE A 51 6.74 14.51 1.81
CA ILE A 51 7.16 13.83 0.57
C ILE A 51 8.35 14.56 -0.08
N TYR A 52 8.27 15.87 -0.26
CA TYR A 52 9.38 16.65 -0.84
C TYR A 52 10.65 16.58 0.00
N ALA A 53 10.54 16.66 1.33
CA ALA A 53 11.70 16.52 2.22
C ALA A 53 12.38 15.14 2.06
N MET A 54 11.58 14.07 1.98
CA MET A 54 12.10 12.73 1.70
C MET A 54 12.77 12.64 0.32
N GLU A 55 12.19 13.25 -0.72
CA GLU A 55 12.79 13.29 -2.06
C GLU A 55 14.13 14.05 -2.07
N GLU A 56 14.22 15.17 -1.36
CA GLU A 56 15.45 15.95 -1.22
C GLU A 56 16.52 15.18 -0.44
N GLU A 57 16.17 14.49 0.65
CA GLU A 57 17.08 13.59 1.37
C GLU A 57 17.62 12.48 0.45
N MET A 58 16.75 11.85 -0.34
CA MET A 58 17.14 10.84 -1.33
C MET A 58 18.03 11.40 -2.45
N ALA A 59 17.82 12.65 -2.85
CA ALA A 59 18.63 13.33 -3.87
C ALA A 59 20.00 13.78 -3.33
N ASN A 60 20.07 14.20 -2.06
CA ASN A 60 21.34 14.57 -1.43
C ASN A 60 22.23 13.34 -1.13
N GLU A 61 21.62 12.16 -0.94
CA GLU A 61 22.33 10.87 -0.96
C GLU A 61 22.86 10.47 -2.35
N GLN A 62 22.48 11.18 -3.43
CA GLN A 62 22.81 10.88 -4.83
C GLN A 62 23.91 11.75 -5.45
N SER A 63 24.76 12.39 -4.63
CA SER A 63 26.05 12.91 -5.13
C SER A 63 27.14 11.83 -5.10
N PHE A 64 26.85 10.59 -5.52
CA PHE A 64 27.89 9.60 -5.79
C PHE A 64 27.56 8.80 -7.05
N GLU A 65 28.18 9.27 -8.13
CA GLU A 65 28.82 8.46 -9.16
C GLU A 65 27.93 7.47 -9.94
N ILE A 66 27.57 7.95 -11.13
CA ILE A 66 27.49 7.16 -12.35
C ILE A 66 28.61 6.09 -12.33
N ILE A 67 28.21 4.83 -12.15
CA ILE A 67 29.08 3.63 -12.20
C ILE A 67 30.06 3.50 -11.01
N GLN A 68 29.55 3.37 -9.79
CA GLN A 68 30.21 2.51 -8.80
C GLN A 68 29.27 1.42 -8.33
N ILE A 69 29.77 0.19 -8.42
CA ILE A 69 29.23 -1.01 -7.79
C ILE A 69 29.24 -0.72 -6.28
N ARG A 70 28.15 -0.14 -5.76
CA ARG A 70 27.89 -0.17 -4.32
C ARG A 70 28.00 -1.65 -3.93
N PRO A 71 28.76 -2.01 -2.88
CA PRO A 71 28.76 -3.38 -2.41
C PRO A 71 27.31 -3.80 -2.26
N GLU A 72 26.95 -4.96 -2.83
CA GLU A 72 25.61 -5.51 -2.73
C GLU A 72 25.21 -5.52 -1.25
N GLU A 73 24.46 -4.50 -0.82
CA GLU A 73 23.86 -4.54 0.50
C GLU A 73 22.93 -5.74 0.45
N LYS A 74 23.31 -6.80 1.15
CA LYS A 74 22.47 -7.99 1.19
C LYS A 74 21.26 -7.66 2.02
N MET A 75 20.06 -7.83 1.46
CA MET A 75 18.82 -7.49 2.16
C MET A 75 18.71 -8.22 3.52
N LYS A 76 19.31 -9.42 3.61
CA LYS A 76 19.43 -10.22 4.84
C LYS A 76 20.15 -9.50 5.98
N LYS A 77 21.13 -8.65 5.68
CA LYS A 77 21.85 -7.85 6.69
C LYS A 77 20.90 -6.93 7.46
N TRP A 78 19.82 -6.52 6.82
CA TRP A 78 18.80 -5.62 7.36
C TRP A 78 17.57 -6.37 7.89
N GLY A 79 17.63 -7.71 8.00
CA GLY A 79 16.52 -8.54 8.46
C GLY A 79 15.35 -8.61 7.47
N ILE A 80 15.56 -8.22 6.21
CA ILE A 80 14.55 -8.31 5.16
C ILE A 80 14.63 -9.72 4.56
N GLU A 81 13.46 -10.34 4.36
CA GLU A 81 13.34 -11.65 3.72
C GLU A 81 12.58 -11.51 2.39
N SER A 82 12.82 -12.48 1.50
CA SER A 82 12.05 -12.56 0.26
C SER A 82 10.61 -12.98 0.57
N GLU A 83 9.65 -12.28 -0.02
CA GLU A 83 8.24 -12.47 0.26
C GLU A 83 7.45 -12.36 -1.04
N VAL A 84 6.46 -13.24 -1.21
CA VAL A 84 5.48 -13.14 -2.28
C VAL A 84 4.10 -13.31 -1.68
N MET A 85 3.27 -12.28 -1.79
CA MET A 85 1.86 -12.34 -1.42
C MET A 85 1.00 -12.08 -2.66
N VAL A 86 -0.04 -12.88 -2.83
CA VAL A 86 -1.03 -12.71 -3.90
C VAL A 86 -2.41 -12.69 -3.24
N THR A 87 -3.21 -11.68 -3.56
CA THR A 87 -4.56 -11.51 -3.01
C THR A 87 -5.54 -11.21 -4.13
N HIS A 88 -6.76 -11.72 -4.06
CA HIS A 88 -7.81 -11.35 -5.01
C HIS A 88 -8.27 -9.90 -4.79
N ILE A 89 -8.36 -9.13 -5.87
CA ILE A 89 -9.04 -7.82 -5.86
C ILE A 89 -10.41 -7.95 -6.53
N ASP A 90 -10.48 -8.65 -7.66
CA ASP A 90 -11.65 -8.77 -8.52
C ASP A 90 -11.68 -10.16 -9.19
N GLU A 91 -12.76 -10.51 -9.91
CA GLU A 91 -12.95 -11.82 -10.55
C GLU A 91 -11.76 -12.21 -11.46
N ASN A 92 -11.12 -11.23 -12.11
CA ASN A 92 -10.02 -11.46 -13.05
C ASN A 92 -8.76 -10.63 -12.77
N LYS A 93 -8.65 -10.03 -11.57
CA LYS A 93 -7.50 -9.21 -11.16
C LYS A 93 -7.00 -9.64 -9.78
N LEU A 94 -5.70 -9.87 -9.70
CA LEU A 94 -5.02 -10.16 -8.43
C LEU A 94 -4.12 -8.98 -8.06
N TRP A 95 -3.99 -8.70 -6.78
CA TRP A 95 -2.92 -7.86 -6.26
C TRP A 95 -1.72 -8.73 -5.93
N VAL A 96 -0.52 -8.22 -6.18
CA VAL A 96 0.72 -8.88 -5.77
C VAL A 96 1.63 -7.93 -5.00
N LYS A 97 2.29 -8.47 -3.98
CA LYS A 97 3.45 -7.90 -3.30
C LYS A 97 4.62 -8.85 -3.46
N ILE A 98 5.73 -8.36 -4.00
CA ILE A 98 6.94 -9.15 -4.27
C ILE A 98 8.12 -8.43 -3.62
N VAL A 99 8.84 -9.12 -2.74
CA VAL A 99 10.08 -8.64 -2.12
C VAL A 99 11.22 -9.58 -2.50
N PHE A 100 12.30 -9.04 -3.07
CA PHE A 100 13.46 -9.81 -3.47
C PHE A 100 14.78 -9.03 -3.40
N GLU A 101 15.90 -9.75 -3.50
CA GLU A 101 17.22 -9.16 -3.40
C GLU A 101 17.52 -8.27 -4.62
N LYS A 102 18.02 -7.07 -4.37
CA LYS A 102 18.44 -6.14 -5.42
C LYS A 102 19.66 -6.70 -6.14
N LYS A 103 19.42 -7.19 -7.35
CA LYS A 103 20.46 -7.60 -8.31
C LYS A 103 20.38 -6.75 -9.56
N LEU A 104 21.51 -6.54 -10.23
CA LEU A 104 21.55 -5.80 -11.49
C LEU A 104 20.65 -6.49 -12.53
N GLY A 105 19.68 -5.75 -13.08
CA GLY A 105 18.69 -6.30 -14.01
C GLY A 105 17.70 -7.29 -13.40
N GLY A 106 17.65 -7.46 -12.07
CA GLY A 106 16.76 -8.41 -11.42
C GLY A 106 15.27 -8.13 -11.68
N PHE A 107 14.88 -6.86 -11.66
CA PHE A 107 13.51 -6.45 -12.01
C PHE A 107 13.18 -6.71 -13.49
N THR A 108 14.15 -6.50 -14.40
CA THR A 108 13.97 -6.83 -15.82
C THR A 108 13.74 -8.33 -16.01
N LYS A 109 14.55 -9.17 -15.36
CA LYS A 109 14.38 -10.64 -15.39
C LYS A 109 13.02 -11.08 -14.83
N LEU A 110 12.54 -10.42 -13.77
CA LEU A 110 11.21 -10.66 -13.23
C LEU A 110 10.13 -10.36 -14.27
N LEU A 111 10.18 -9.20 -14.90
CA LEU A 111 9.20 -8.78 -15.91
C LEU A 111 9.22 -9.70 -17.14
N GLU A 112 10.40 -10.08 -17.61
CA GLU A 112 10.58 -11.03 -18.71
C GLU A 112 9.99 -12.40 -18.38
N ALA A 113 10.28 -12.93 -17.19
CA ALA A 113 9.75 -14.22 -16.76
C ALA A 113 8.21 -14.18 -16.66
N LEU A 114 7.65 -13.13 -16.06
CA LEU A 114 6.20 -12.97 -15.94
C LEU A 114 5.52 -12.91 -17.31
N SER A 115 6.12 -12.18 -18.26
CA SER A 115 5.66 -12.15 -19.65
C SER A 115 5.67 -13.54 -20.29
N MET A 116 6.72 -14.34 -20.08
CA MET A 116 6.77 -15.73 -20.54
C MET A 116 5.69 -16.62 -19.93
N PHE A 117 5.30 -16.36 -18.67
CA PHE A 117 4.19 -17.05 -18.01
C PHE A 117 2.82 -16.48 -18.38
N GLY A 118 2.74 -15.49 -19.27
CA GLY A 118 1.48 -14.85 -19.66
C GLY A 118 0.84 -14.06 -18.52
N ILE A 119 1.67 -13.49 -17.64
CA ILE A 119 1.26 -12.62 -16.54
C ILE A 119 1.72 -11.21 -16.88
N GLU A 120 0.79 -10.27 -16.89
CA GLU A 120 1.05 -8.86 -17.12
C GLU A 120 0.85 -8.09 -15.82
N LEU A 121 1.78 -7.17 -15.52
CA LEU A 121 1.68 -6.26 -14.39
C LEU A 121 1.02 -4.94 -14.83
N VAL A 122 0.10 -4.46 -14.01
CA VAL A 122 -0.68 -3.24 -14.17
C VAL A 122 -0.54 -2.42 -12.88
N ASP A 123 -0.53 -1.09 -13.00
CA ASP A 123 -0.41 -0.18 -11.84
C ASP A 123 0.81 -0.51 -10.96
N ILE A 124 1.98 -0.61 -11.59
CA ILE A 124 3.22 -1.08 -10.96
C ILE A 124 3.82 0.03 -10.09
N SER A 125 4.10 -0.29 -8.83
CA SER A 125 4.98 0.49 -7.97
C SER A 125 6.22 -0.34 -7.64
N VAL A 126 7.40 0.26 -7.83
CA VAL A 126 8.69 -0.36 -7.52
C VAL A 126 9.43 0.54 -6.56
N THR A 127 9.82 -0.01 -5.42
CA THR A 127 10.61 0.69 -4.40
C THR A 127 11.86 -0.11 -4.09
N THR A 128 13.01 0.54 -4.01
CA THR A 128 14.25 -0.13 -3.60
C THR A 128 14.79 0.48 -2.33
N THR A 129 15.12 -0.34 -1.34
CA THR A 129 15.69 0.11 -0.07
C THR A 129 16.58 -0.98 0.51
N LYS A 130 17.73 -0.60 1.10
CA LYS A 130 18.57 -1.51 1.90
C LYS A 130 18.85 -2.88 1.23
N GLY A 131 19.14 -2.87 -0.07
CA GLY A 131 19.41 -4.10 -0.81
C GLY A 131 18.21 -4.94 -1.23
N ALA A 132 16.99 -4.49 -0.94
CA ALA A 132 15.74 -5.12 -1.36
C ALA A 132 15.08 -4.34 -2.50
N VAL A 133 14.31 -5.06 -3.32
CA VAL A 133 13.34 -4.52 -4.28
C VAL A 133 11.97 -4.98 -3.82
N LEU A 134 11.07 -4.02 -3.61
CA LEU A 134 9.64 -4.23 -3.40
C LEU A 134 8.93 -3.87 -4.70
N VAL A 135 8.10 -4.78 -5.20
CA VAL A 135 7.18 -4.56 -6.30
C VAL A 135 5.77 -4.79 -5.78
N THR A 136 4.89 -3.80 -5.94
CA THR A 136 3.46 -3.95 -5.74
C THR A 136 2.74 -3.64 -7.04
N SER A 137 1.77 -4.47 -7.42
CA SER A 137 1.09 -4.32 -8.71
C SER A 137 -0.22 -5.10 -8.74
N CYS A 138 -1.14 -4.66 -9.59
CA CYS A 138 -2.23 -5.51 -10.06
C CYS A 138 -1.70 -6.43 -11.17
N ILE A 139 -2.10 -7.69 -11.20
CA ILE A 139 -1.74 -8.61 -12.27
C ILE A 139 -2.97 -9.14 -12.99
N VAL A 140 -2.81 -9.30 -14.29
CA VAL A 140 -3.82 -9.85 -15.21
C VAL A 140 -3.19 -10.92 -16.09
N GLY A 141 -4.00 -11.91 -16.47
CA GLY A 141 -3.56 -12.92 -17.43
C GLY A 141 -3.66 -12.37 -18.85
N THR A 142 -2.63 -12.63 -19.66
CA THR A 142 -2.66 -12.25 -21.08
C THR A 142 -3.63 -13.16 -21.86
N ASN A 143 -4.18 -12.64 -22.97
CA ASN A 143 -5.10 -13.38 -23.86
C ASN A 143 -6.33 -13.99 -23.16
N GLY A 144 -6.87 -13.31 -22.14
CA GLY A 144 -8.06 -13.77 -21.40
C GLY A 144 -7.81 -14.94 -20.46
N ARG A 145 -6.54 -15.24 -20.15
CA ARG A 145 -6.17 -16.27 -19.18
C ARG A 145 -6.66 -15.87 -17.78
N VAL A 146 -7.38 -16.78 -17.13
CA VAL A 146 -7.76 -16.63 -15.72
C VAL A 146 -6.57 -16.99 -14.84
N LEU A 147 -6.26 -16.12 -13.88
CA LEU A 147 -5.18 -16.34 -12.91
C LEU A 147 -5.74 -16.90 -11.60
N VAL A 148 -5.08 -17.92 -11.07
CA VAL A 148 -5.40 -18.53 -9.78
C VAL A 148 -4.32 -18.13 -8.78
N ALA A 149 -4.73 -17.52 -7.66
CA ALA A 149 -3.81 -16.89 -6.71
C ALA A 149 -2.72 -17.85 -6.20
N GLU A 150 -3.07 -19.07 -5.79
CA GLU A 150 -2.11 -20.05 -5.26
C GLU A 150 -1.08 -20.49 -6.30
N GLN A 151 -1.53 -20.68 -7.55
CA GLN A 151 -0.65 -21.08 -8.64
C GLN A 151 0.31 -19.95 -9.00
N VAL A 152 -0.21 -18.72 -9.11
CA VAL A 152 0.59 -17.55 -9.44
C VAL A 152 1.59 -17.24 -8.34
N GLN A 153 1.21 -17.36 -7.07
CA GLN A 153 2.12 -17.17 -5.95
C GLN A 153 3.30 -18.15 -6.03
N GLY A 154 3.04 -19.42 -6.35
CA GLY A 154 4.09 -20.42 -6.57
C GLY A 154 5.03 -20.06 -7.72
N VAL A 155 4.47 -19.70 -8.88
CA VAL A 155 5.24 -19.29 -10.07
C VAL A 155 6.13 -18.08 -9.76
N ILE A 156 5.58 -17.05 -9.13
CA ILE A 156 6.33 -15.84 -8.77
C ILE A 156 7.43 -16.18 -7.75
N ALA A 157 7.15 -17.02 -6.75
CA ALA A 157 8.15 -17.45 -5.79
C ALA A 157 9.30 -18.23 -6.43
N ASP A 158 9.02 -19.05 -7.46
CA ASP A 158 10.04 -19.76 -8.23
C ASP A 158 10.91 -18.81 -9.06
N ILE A 159 10.29 -17.82 -9.72
CA ILE A 159 11.01 -16.78 -10.49
C ILE A 159 11.97 -16.02 -9.57
N ILE A 160 11.48 -15.58 -8.42
CA ILE A 160 12.27 -14.80 -7.46
C ILE A 160 13.46 -15.60 -6.92
N ARG A 161 13.31 -16.91 -6.73
CA ARG A 161 14.41 -17.79 -6.31
C ARG A 161 15.47 -17.96 -7.40
N ALA A 162 15.09 -17.82 -8.67
CA ALA A 162 15.98 -17.95 -9.83
C ALA A 162 16.71 -16.65 -10.19
N ILE A 163 16.23 -15.50 -9.70
CA ILE A 163 16.86 -14.18 -9.86
C ILE A 163 18.00 -14.02 -8.86
#